data_AF-A0A2R6CMD4-F1
#
_entry.id   AF-A0A2R6CMD4-F1
#
_cell.length_a   1.000
_cell.length_b   1.000
_cell.length_c   1.000
_cell.angle_alpha   90.00
_cell.angle_beta   90.00
_cell.angle_gamma   90.00
#
_symmetry.space_group_name_H-M   'P 1'
#
loop_
_entity.id
_entity.type
_entity.pdbx_description
1 polymer ?
#
loop_
_entity_poly.entity_id
_entity_poly.type
_entity_poly.pdbx_seq_one_letter_code
_entity_poly.pdbx_strand_id
1 'polypeptide(L)'
;MSDGSGSPPGIKDAPPLEACRYESGAITYPPHPVGPEGSEPAELVDLSAHTGTVITWTTATATPPGVREPNHLAVVKFEVDGQVVRAIGQLTTGDIETGDEV
;
A
#
# COMPACT_ATOMS: atom_id res chain seq x y z
N MET A 1 18.07 18.88 -12.17
CA MET A 1 16.99 18.47 -13.10
C MET A 1 16.65 17.05 -12.69
N SER A 2 15.75 16.92 -11.72
CA SER A 2 15.24 15.63 -11.24
C SER A 2 13.77 15.62 -11.60
N ASP A 3 13.42 14.63 -12.40
CA ASP A 3 12.10 14.32 -12.93
C ASP A 3 11.13 13.94 -11.81
N GLY A 4 9.93 14.50 -11.88
CA GLY A 4 8.91 14.35 -10.85
C GLY A 4 8.21 13.01 -10.92
N SER A 5 8.16 12.31 -9.79
CA SER A 5 7.12 11.36 -9.48
C SER A 5 5.83 12.13 -9.17
N GLY A 6 5.07 12.45 -10.22
CA GLY A 6 3.75 13.03 -10.07
C GLY A 6 2.77 11.98 -9.58
N SER A 7 2.27 12.12 -8.35
CA SER A 7 1.14 11.32 -7.86
C SER A 7 -0.01 11.33 -8.87
N PRO A 8 -0.69 10.20 -9.09
CA PRO A 8 -1.87 10.16 -9.96
C PRO A 8 -2.93 11.18 -9.49
N PRO A 9 -3.65 11.80 -10.43
CA PRO A 9 -4.57 12.89 -10.12
C PRO A 9 -5.76 12.37 -9.30
N GLY A 10 -5.78 12.70 -8.00
CA GLY A 10 -6.92 12.40 -7.13
C GLY A 10 -6.63 12.43 -5.64
N ILE A 11 -5.39 12.27 -5.19
CA ILE A 11 -5.08 12.24 -3.76
C ILE A 11 -3.92 13.19 -3.44
N LYS A 12 -4.26 14.45 -3.15
CA LYS A 12 -3.28 15.52 -2.93
C LYS A 12 -2.64 15.48 -1.53
N ASP A 13 -3.16 14.63 -0.63
CA ASP A 13 -2.75 14.57 0.79
C ASP A 13 -2.76 13.13 1.37
N ALA A 14 -2.77 12.07 0.54
CA ALA A 14 -2.62 10.72 1.10
C ALA A 14 -1.20 10.55 1.65
N PRO A 15 -1.05 9.88 2.81
CA PRO A 15 0.27 9.43 3.22
C PRO A 15 0.89 8.60 2.10
N PRO A 16 2.20 8.76 1.85
CA PRO A 16 2.88 8.05 0.78
C PRO A 16 2.79 6.54 1.01
N LEU A 17 2.74 5.77 -0.08
CA LEU A 17 2.66 4.30 -0.04
C LEU A 17 4.06 3.71 0.18
N GLU A 18 4.68 4.11 1.28
CA GLU A 18 6.07 3.78 1.62
C GLU A 18 6.11 2.66 2.67
N ALA A 19 6.78 1.56 2.35
CA ALA A 19 7.21 0.56 3.31
C ALA A 19 8.59 0.94 3.89
N CYS A 20 8.98 0.29 4.98
CA CYS A 20 10.29 0.48 5.60
C CYS A 20 11.09 -0.82 5.55
N ARG A 21 12.32 -0.76 5.01
CA ARG A 21 13.31 -1.82 5.21
C ARG A 21 14.17 -1.48 6.42
N TYR A 22 14.44 -2.49 7.23
CA TYR A 22 15.30 -2.39 8.41
C TYR A 22 16.69 -2.98 8.14
N GLU A 23 17.65 -2.70 9.03
CA GLU A 23 19.02 -3.26 8.92
C GLU A 23 19.07 -4.80 8.89
N SER A 24 18.07 -5.47 9.49
CA SER A 24 17.89 -6.93 9.40
C SER A 24 17.51 -7.42 7.99
N GLY A 25 17.12 -6.51 7.10
CA GLY A 25 16.57 -6.80 5.79
C GLY A 25 15.06 -7.09 5.81
N ALA A 26 14.40 -7.11 6.98
CA ALA A 26 12.95 -7.18 7.03
C ALA A 26 12.32 -5.94 6.38
N ILE A 27 11.17 -6.12 5.72
CA ILE A 27 10.37 -5.02 5.18
C ILE A 27 8.99 -5.04 5.82
N THR A 28 8.54 -3.90 6.35
CA THR A 28 7.19 -3.77 6.90
C THR A 28 6.41 -2.62 6.30
N TYR A 29 5.10 -2.80 6.24
CA TYR A 29 4.15 -1.74 5.95
C TYR A 29 3.01 -1.80 6.96
N PRO A 30 2.64 -0.69 7.63
CA PRO A 30 3.32 0.60 7.60
C PRO A 30 4.74 0.59 8.21
N PRO A 31 5.53 1.66 8.03
CA PRO A 31 6.79 1.86 8.74
C PRO A 31 6.60 1.93 10.25
N HIS A 32 7.47 1.23 10.99
CA HIS A 32 7.58 1.33 12.45
C HIS A 32 8.96 1.85 12.88
N PRO A 33 9.07 2.55 14.03
CA PRO A 33 10.35 3.02 14.55
C PRO A 33 11.36 1.91 14.88
N VAL A 34 10.88 0.70 15.16
CA VAL A 34 11.69 -0.48 15.49
C VAL A 34 11.16 -1.65 14.69
N GLY A 35 12.05 -2.35 13.99
CA GLY A 35 11.70 -3.49 13.15
C GLY A 35 11.35 -4.75 13.96
N PRO A 36 10.84 -5.81 13.30
CA PRO A 36 10.42 -7.05 13.95
C PRO A 36 11.49 -7.71 14.82
N GLU A 37 12.77 -7.55 14.47
CA GLU A 37 13.91 -8.11 15.20
C GLU A 37 14.59 -7.11 16.14
N GLY A 38 13.97 -5.95 16.40
CA GLY A 38 14.58 -4.88 17.19
C GLY A 38 15.57 -4.01 16.41
N SER A 39 15.69 -4.22 15.08
CA SER A 39 16.60 -3.49 14.19
C SER A 39 16.12 -2.08 13.87
N GLU A 40 17.06 -1.18 13.60
CA GLU A 40 16.77 0.21 13.20
C GLU A 40 16.26 0.29 11.73
N PRO A 41 15.44 1.30 11.40
CA PRO A 41 15.07 1.62 10.01
C PRO A 41 16.30 1.94 9.16
N ALA A 42 16.38 1.38 7.94
CA ALA A 42 17.49 1.60 7.02
C ALA A 42 17.07 2.44 5.80
N GLU A 43 15.96 2.08 5.14
CA GLU A 43 15.48 2.79 3.95
C GLU A 43 13.95 2.72 3.80
N LEU A 44 13.39 3.70 3.11
CA LEU A 44 12.00 3.68 2.67
C LEU A 44 11.91 3.05 1.27
N VAL A 45 10.90 2.23 1.07
CA VAL A 45 10.60 1.55 -0.20
C VAL A 45 9.26 2.06 -0.71
N ASP A 46 9.27 2.70 -1.88
CA ASP A 46 8.05 3.14 -2.55
C ASP A 46 7.32 1.96 -3.19
N LEU A 47 6.20 1.51 -2.58
CA LEU A 47 5.39 0.42 -3.11
C LEU A 47 4.61 0.84 -4.37
N SER A 48 4.42 2.14 -4.63
CA SER A 48 3.72 2.60 -5.85
C SER A 48 4.54 2.36 -7.12
N ALA A 49 5.85 2.12 -6.98
CA ALA A 49 6.74 1.68 -8.05
C ALA A 49 6.60 0.17 -8.38
N HIS A 50 5.75 -0.57 -7.67
CA HIS A 50 5.59 -2.01 -7.80
C HIS A 50 4.15 -2.36 -8.18
N THR A 51 3.97 -3.35 -9.06
CA THR A 51 2.65 -3.93 -9.31
C THR A 51 2.27 -4.85 -8.16
N GLY A 52 1.07 -4.63 -7.61
CA GLY A 52 0.52 -5.43 -6.53
C GLY A 52 -0.49 -6.46 -7.02
N THR A 53 -0.78 -7.47 -6.21
CA THR A 53 -1.86 -8.46 -6.46
C THR A 53 -2.91 -8.38 -5.37
N VAL A 54 -4.18 -8.26 -5.73
CA VAL A 54 -5.29 -8.30 -4.78
C VAL A 54 -5.39 -9.71 -4.18
N ILE A 55 -5.23 -9.83 -2.87
CA ILE A 55 -5.38 -11.12 -2.18
C ILE A 55 -6.75 -11.32 -1.56
N THR A 56 -7.44 -10.22 -1.20
CA THR A 56 -8.83 -10.21 -0.77
C THR A 56 -9.38 -8.81 -0.85
N TRP A 57 -10.70 -8.69 -0.99
CA TRP A 57 -11.38 -7.41 -1.10
C TRP A 57 -12.78 -7.45 -0.47
N THR A 58 -13.33 -6.27 -0.23
CA THR A 58 -14.70 -6.12 0.28
C THR A 58 -15.31 -4.79 -0.17
N THR A 59 -16.64 -4.73 -0.13
CA THR A 59 -17.39 -3.48 -0.33
C THR A 59 -18.12 -3.11 0.94
N ALA A 60 -17.76 -1.98 1.53
CA ALA A 60 -18.52 -1.37 2.61
C ALA A 60 -19.68 -0.55 2.01
N THR A 61 -20.90 -1.03 2.22
CA THR A 61 -22.15 -0.42 1.72
C THR A 61 -22.85 0.46 2.74
N ALA A 62 -22.34 0.55 3.96
CA ALA A 62 -22.88 1.42 5.01
C ALA A 62 -21.71 2.23 5.57
N THR A 63 -21.37 3.31 4.89
CA THR A 63 -20.16 4.07 5.18
C THR A 63 -20.43 5.18 6.20
N PRO A 64 -19.49 5.49 7.11
CA PRO A 64 -19.64 6.62 8.02
C PRO A 64 -19.78 7.94 7.25
N PRO A 65 -20.41 8.98 7.85
CA PRO A 65 -20.49 10.30 7.25
C PRO A 65 -19.11 10.82 6.82
N GLY A 66 -19.02 11.33 5.58
CA GLY A 66 -17.77 11.84 5.01
C GLY A 66 -16.92 10.81 4.26
N VAL A 67 -17.32 9.53 4.26
CA VAL A 67 -16.71 8.49 3.42
C VAL A 67 -17.57 8.31 2.17
N ARG A 68 -16.93 8.17 1.00
CA ARG A 68 -17.64 7.90 -0.26
C ARG A 68 -18.30 6.51 -0.19
N GLU A 69 -19.58 6.44 -0.52
CA GLU A 69 -20.33 5.18 -0.61
C GLU A 69 -20.63 4.82 -2.07
N PRO A 70 -20.59 3.53 -2.45
CA PRO A 70 -19.95 2.42 -1.72
C PRO A 70 -18.43 2.58 -1.64
N ASN A 71 -17.82 2.04 -0.58
CA ASN A 71 -16.36 2.08 -0.39
C ASN A 71 -15.75 0.69 -0.65
N HIS A 72 -15.00 0.55 -1.74
CA HIS A 72 -14.32 -0.68 -2.11
C HIS A 72 -12.92 -0.70 -1.50
N LEU A 73 -12.60 -1.78 -0.78
CA LEU A 73 -11.35 -1.95 -0.06
C LEU A 73 -10.67 -3.23 -0.50
N ALA A 74 -9.36 -3.17 -0.70
CA ALA A 74 -8.54 -4.33 -1.02
C ALA A 74 -7.34 -4.46 -0.08
N VAL A 75 -6.97 -5.70 0.20
CA VAL A 75 -5.64 -6.05 0.70
C VAL A 75 -4.82 -6.45 -0.52
N VAL A 76 -3.71 -5.75 -0.73
CA VAL A 76 -2.82 -5.93 -1.88
C VAL A 76 -1.50 -6.49 -1.39
N LYS A 77 -0.99 -7.51 -2.08
CA LYS A 77 0.32 -8.13 -1.88
C LYS A 77 1.29 -7.53 -2.89
N PHE A 78 2.43 -7.06 -2.42
CA PHE A 78 3.58 -6.65 -3.22
C PHE A 78 4.73 -7.64 -3.01
N GLU A 79 5.46 -7.92 -4.07
CA GLU A 79 6.74 -8.64 -3.99
C GLU A 79 7.87 -7.63 -4.18
N VAL A 80 8.69 -7.45 -3.13
CA VAL A 80 9.82 -6.52 -3.10
C VAL A 80 11.05 -7.32 -2.71
N ASP A 81 12.03 -7.41 -3.61
CA ASP A 81 13.28 -8.16 -3.40
C ASP A 81 13.07 -9.59 -2.85
N GLY A 82 12.05 -10.28 -3.36
CA GLY A 82 11.70 -11.64 -2.94
C GLY A 82 10.97 -11.75 -1.60
N GLN A 83 10.64 -10.63 -0.96
CA GLN A 83 9.84 -10.57 0.26
C GLN A 83 8.41 -10.11 -0.03
N VAL A 84 7.48 -10.57 0.79
CA VAL A 84 6.06 -10.22 0.66
C VAL A 84 5.72 -9.06 1.60
N VAL A 85 5.20 -7.97 1.02
CA VAL A 85 4.67 -6.82 1.76
C VAL A 85 3.17 -6.70 1.46
N ARG A 86 2.35 -6.37 2.47
CA ARG A 86 0.90 -6.23 2.29
C ARG A 86 0.44 -4.84 2.71
N ALA A 87 -0.40 -4.23 1.89
CA ALA A 87 -1.02 -2.95 2.18
C ALA A 87 -2.54 -3.04 2.04
N ILE A 88 -3.25 -2.17 2.74
CA ILE A 88 -4.70 -1.98 2.58
C ILE A 88 -4.91 -0.67 1.85
N GLY A 89 -5.74 -0.68 0.80
CA GLY A 89 -6.06 0.48 -0.01
C GLY A 89 -7.53 0.55 -0.39
N GLN A 90 -7.96 1.75 -0.79
CA GLN A 90 -9.26 1.97 -1.42
C GLN A 90 -9.13 1.78 -2.93
N LEU A 91 -10.14 1.15 -3.53
CA LEU A 91 -10.24 1.01 -4.98
C LEU A 91 -11.12 2.12 -5.57
N THR A 92 -10.84 2.50 -6.80
CA THR A 92 -11.63 3.52 -7.53
C THR A 92 -12.95 2.97 -8.07
N THR A 93 -13.03 1.65 -8.28
CA THR A 93 -14.19 0.91 -8.80
C THR A 93 -14.37 -0.39 -8.02
N GLY A 94 -15.53 -1.04 -8.19
CA GLY A 94 -15.83 -2.35 -7.62
C GLY A 94 -15.61 -3.52 -8.59
N ASP A 95 -15.10 -3.23 -9.78
CA ASP A 95 -14.77 -4.24 -10.80
C ASP A 95 -13.39 -4.84 -10.46
N ILE A 96 -13.35 -5.69 -9.43
CA ILE A 96 -12.12 -6.31 -8.91
C ILE A 96 -12.38 -7.75 -8.48
N GLU A 97 -11.39 -8.61 -8.69
CA GLU A 97 -11.38 -9.98 -8.21
C GLU A 97 -10.09 -10.29 -7.45
N THR A 98 -10.12 -11.32 -6.61
CA THR A 98 -8.89 -11.84 -6.01
C THR A 98 -7.99 -12.39 -7.12
N GLY A 99 -6.74 -11.94 -7.14
CA GLY A 99 -5.74 -12.28 -8.15
C GLY A 99 -5.48 -11.16 -9.16
N ASP A 100 -6.31 -10.12 -9.20
CA ASP A 100 -6.11 -8.98 -10.10
C ASP A 100 -4.85 -8.17 -9.73
N GLU A 101 -4.23 -7.60 -10.75
CA GLU A 101 -3.07 -6.71 -10.61
C GLU A 101 -3.51 -5.25 -10.47
N VAL A 102 -2.86 -4.51 -9.57
CA VAL A 102 -3.15 -3.09 -9.25
C VAL A 102 -1.89 -2.26 -9.12
#